data_AF-A0AAV4N8M5-F1
#
_entry.id   AF-A0AAV4N8M5-F1
#
_cell.length_a   1.000
_cell.length_b   1.000
_cell.length_c   1.000
_cell.angle_alpha   90.00
_cell.angle_beta   90.00
_cell.angle_gamma   90.00
#
_symmetry.space_group_name_H-M   'P 1'
#
loop_
_entity.id
_entity.type
_entity.pdbx_description
1 polymer ?
#
loop_
_entity_poly.entity_id
_entity_poly.type
_entity_poly.pdbx_seq_one_letter_code
_entity_poly.pdbx_strand_id
1 'polypeptide(L)'
;MSEVQNSTDLFKVPCFELKNDEVATKEENVKLKTDNTIKKKDTKATNVPLPYKEPEWSGLPPFNYNLEIIKNGTIVSTLPIKKSLIVFGRLELCDVVFEHPSVSRYHAVIQYCKGDDSHPKGFYLYDLGVLMVLF
;
A
#
# COMPACT_ATOMS: atom_id res chain seq x y z
N MET A 1 22.10 -2.48 41.89
CA MET A 1 20.95 -3.26 41.40
C MET A 1 20.39 -2.51 40.21
N SER A 2 20.55 -3.08 39.02
CA SER A 2 20.16 -2.50 37.74
C SER A 2 18.70 -2.81 37.44
N GLU A 3 17.85 -1.79 37.35
CA GLU A 3 16.48 -1.92 36.82
C GLU A 3 16.52 -1.81 35.29
N VAL A 4 16.14 -2.90 34.65
CA VAL A 4 15.99 -3.02 33.19
C VAL A 4 14.63 -2.43 32.83
N GLN A 5 14.61 -1.29 32.15
CA GLN A 5 13.40 -0.76 31.53
C GLN A 5 13.10 -1.60 30.27
N ASN A 6 12.15 -2.52 30.38
CA ASN A 6 11.60 -3.24 29.22
C ASN A 6 10.75 -2.26 28.38
N SER A 7 11.34 -1.80 27.28
CA SER A 7 10.65 -1.06 26.24
C SER A 7 9.90 -2.03 25.34
N THR A 8 8.62 -2.28 25.67
CA THR A 8 7.67 -2.95 24.77
C THR A 8 6.55 -2.00 24.37
N ASP A 9 6.89 -0.74 24.09
CA ASP A 9 6.04 0.11 23.25
C ASP A 9 6.27 -0.27 21.78
N LEU A 10 5.99 -1.55 21.50
CA LEU A 10 5.95 -2.09 20.16
C LEU A 10 4.68 -1.54 19.52
N PHE A 11 4.85 -0.70 18.50
CA PHE A 11 3.83 -0.15 17.60
C PHE A 11 2.46 -0.87 17.72
N LYS A 12 1.52 -0.25 18.44
CA LYS A 12 0.16 -0.79 18.56
C LYS A 12 -0.50 -0.64 17.20
N VAL A 13 -0.59 -1.74 16.44
CA VAL A 13 -1.29 -1.78 15.16
C VAL A 13 -2.74 -1.35 15.43
N PRO A 14 -3.22 -0.22 14.86
CA PRO A 14 -4.60 0.18 15.03
C PRO A 14 -5.49 -0.87 14.37
N CYS A 15 -6.12 -1.72 15.19
CA CYS A 15 -7.15 -2.62 14.75
C CYS A 15 -8.42 -1.78 14.52
N PHE A 16 -8.67 -1.42 13.26
CA PHE A 16 -9.92 -0.77 12.88
C PHE A 16 -11.03 -1.82 12.85
N GLU A 17 -11.90 -1.78 13.85
CA GLU A 17 -13.19 -2.49 13.82
C GLU A 17 -14.09 -1.82 12.79
N LEU A 18 -14.21 -2.44 11.61
CA LEU A 18 -15.19 -2.00 10.61
C LEU A 18 -16.59 -2.35 11.13
N LYS A 19 -17.35 -1.33 11.52
CA LYS A 19 -18.79 -1.47 11.74
C LYS A 19 -19.46 -1.59 10.37
N ASN A 20 -20.26 -2.64 10.20
CA ASN A 20 -21.05 -2.86 9.00
C ASN A 20 -22.20 -1.86 8.98
N ASP A 21 -22.00 -0.71 8.33
CA ASP A 21 -23.09 0.21 8.03
C ASP A 21 -23.62 -0.11 6.62
N GLU A 22 -24.82 -0.68 6.56
CA GLU A 22 -25.58 -0.90 5.33
C GLU A 22 -25.91 0.46 4.69
N VAL A 23 -25.36 0.76 3.50
CA VAL A 23 -25.80 1.91 2.71
C VAL A 23 -26.17 1.49 1.29
N ALA A 24 -27.40 1.85 0.99
CA ALA A 24 -28.22 1.54 -0.17
C ALA A 24 -27.57 1.83 -1.53
N THR A 25 -27.87 0.91 -2.45
CA THR A 25 -27.65 0.99 -3.89
C THR A 25 -28.38 2.17 -4.52
N LYS A 26 -27.66 3.01 -5.25
CA LYS A 26 -28.19 3.73 -6.42
C LYS A 26 -27.20 3.57 -7.57
N GLU A 27 -27.65 2.83 -8.58
CA GLU A 27 -26.96 2.59 -9.83
C GLU A 27 -27.08 3.83 -10.72
N GLU A 28 -25.96 4.37 -11.19
CA GLU A 28 -25.97 5.19 -12.40
C GLU A 28 -24.88 4.71 -13.37
N ASN A 29 -25.35 4.47 -14.58
CA ASN A 29 -24.67 3.82 -15.70
C ASN A 29 -23.55 4.71 -16.27
N VAL A 30 -22.29 4.29 -16.15
CA VAL A 30 -21.22 4.76 -17.00
C VAL A 30 -20.67 3.60 -17.81
N LYS A 31 -20.91 3.68 -19.13
CA LYS A 31 -20.60 2.70 -20.17
C LYS A 31 -19.08 2.51 -20.30
N LEU A 32 -18.52 1.54 -19.59
CA LEU A 32 -17.16 1.06 -19.81
C LEU A 32 -17.16 0.13 -21.03
N LYS A 33 -16.49 0.57 -22.09
CA LYS A 33 -16.15 -0.30 -23.22
C LYS A 33 -15.22 -1.40 -22.72
N THR A 34 -15.70 -2.63 -22.86
CA THR A 34 -14.92 -3.85 -22.92
C THR A 34 -13.74 -3.65 -23.85
N ASP A 35 -12.54 -3.98 -23.38
CA ASP A 35 -11.51 -4.63 -24.18
C ASP A 35 -10.54 -5.37 -23.25
N ASN A 36 -10.75 -6.69 -23.15
CA ASN A 36 -9.75 -7.63 -22.68
C ASN A 36 -8.55 -7.55 -23.61
N THR A 37 -7.53 -6.79 -23.23
CA THR A 37 -6.17 -7.04 -23.70
C THR A 37 -5.20 -6.86 -22.53
N ILE A 38 -4.65 -7.99 -22.06
CA ILE A 38 -3.42 -8.03 -21.30
C ILE A 38 -2.35 -7.40 -22.20
N LYS A 39 -2.13 -6.09 -22.07
CA LYS A 39 -0.98 -5.41 -22.64
C LYS A 39 0.02 -5.19 -21.51
N LYS A 40 0.99 -6.10 -21.42
CA LYS A 40 2.29 -5.78 -20.84
C LYS A 40 2.77 -4.53 -21.57
N LYS A 41 2.74 -3.38 -20.88
CA LYS A 41 3.27 -2.14 -21.41
C LYS A 41 4.79 -2.26 -21.23
N ASP A 42 5.45 -2.76 -22.27
CA ASP A 42 6.90 -2.73 -22.41
C ASP A 42 7.32 -1.27 -22.68
N THR A 43 7.18 -0.42 -21.67
CA THR A 43 7.97 0.81 -21.59
C THR A 43 9.35 0.37 -21.15
N LYS A 44 10.42 0.81 -21.82
CA LYS A 44 11.83 0.55 -21.46
C LYS A 44 12.09 0.96 -20.00
N ALA A 45 11.74 0.09 -19.05
CA ALA A 45 11.92 0.33 -17.64
C ALA A 45 13.37 -0.02 -17.33
N THR A 46 14.07 0.91 -16.71
CA THR A 46 15.30 0.65 -15.98
C THR A 46 15.10 -0.63 -15.15
N ASN A 47 15.88 -1.67 -15.41
CA ASN A 47 15.83 -2.98 -14.76
C ASN A 47 16.27 -2.85 -13.29
N VAL A 48 15.44 -2.20 -12.48
CA VAL A 48 15.66 -2.03 -11.06
C VAL A 48 14.70 -3.01 -10.39
N PRO A 49 15.19 -4.14 -9.88
CA PRO A 49 14.34 -5.05 -9.14
C PRO A 49 13.84 -4.38 -7.87
N LEU A 50 12.58 -4.63 -7.50
CA LEU A 50 12.01 -4.22 -6.22
C LEU A 50 12.76 -4.96 -5.09
N PRO A 51 13.42 -4.26 -4.14
CA PRO A 51 14.15 -4.88 -3.03
C PRO A 51 13.18 -5.29 -1.91
N TYR A 52 12.10 -5.98 -2.25
CA TYR A 52 11.10 -6.47 -1.31
C TYR A 52 10.57 -7.82 -1.79
N LYS A 53 10.54 -8.79 -0.88
CA LYS A 53 9.94 -10.11 -1.12
C LYS A 53 8.66 -10.20 -0.31
N GLU A 54 7.58 -10.58 -0.96
CA GLU A 54 6.30 -10.81 -0.30
C GLU A 54 6.43 -11.93 0.75
N PRO A 55 6.00 -11.68 2.00
CA PRO A 55 6.10 -12.65 3.09
C PRO A 55 5.02 -13.74 2.99
N GLU A 56 5.25 -14.88 3.64
CA GLU A 56 4.30 -16.02 3.61
C GLU A 56 2.95 -15.73 4.30
N TRP A 57 2.97 -14.84 5.29
CA TRP A 57 1.79 -14.31 5.97
C TRP A 57 1.02 -13.29 5.14
N SER A 58 1.50 -12.96 3.94
CA SER A 58 0.75 -12.17 2.99
C SER A 58 -0.59 -12.82 2.66
N GLY A 59 -1.59 -11.98 2.41
CA GLY A 59 -2.83 -12.37 1.76
C GLY A 59 -3.53 -11.19 1.12
N LEU A 60 -4.64 -11.47 0.45
CA LEU A 60 -5.51 -10.41 -0.06
C LEU A 60 -6.35 -9.84 1.07
N PRO A 61 -6.61 -8.51 1.06
CA PRO A 61 -7.56 -7.93 1.97
C PRO A 61 -8.97 -8.51 1.70
N PRO A 62 -9.73 -8.89 2.74
CA PRO A 62 -11.05 -9.49 2.61
C PRO A 62 -12.15 -8.47 2.30
N PHE A 63 -11.89 -7.19 2.56
CA PHE A 63 -12.82 -6.09 2.32
C PHE A 63 -12.30 -5.17 1.22
N ASN A 64 -13.20 -4.38 0.65
CA ASN A 64 -12.85 -3.34 -0.31
C ASN A 64 -12.23 -2.16 0.43
N TYR A 65 -10.91 -2.02 0.37
CA TYR A 65 -10.20 -0.87 0.91
C TYR A 65 -9.86 0.14 -0.18
N ASN A 66 -9.76 1.40 0.20
CA ASN A 66 -9.32 2.47 -0.67
C ASN A 66 -8.20 3.27 0.01
N LEU A 67 -7.22 3.73 -0.77
CA LEU A 67 -6.24 4.74 -0.37
C LEU A 67 -6.70 6.10 -0.86
N GLU A 68 -6.87 7.04 0.06
CA GLU A 68 -7.23 8.42 -0.26
C GLU A 68 -6.00 9.33 -0.20
N ILE A 69 -5.77 10.08 -1.27
CA ILE A 69 -4.73 11.09 -1.35
C ILE A 69 -5.37 12.41 -0.96
N ILE A 70 -5.01 12.92 0.22
CA ILE A 70 -5.55 14.16 0.77
C ILE A 70 -4.51 15.27 0.59
N LYS A 71 -4.92 16.41 0.02
CA LYS A 71 -4.12 17.65 -0.03
C LYS A 71 -4.96 18.80 0.49
N ASN A 72 -4.41 19.57 1.44
CA ASN A 72 -5.08 20.74 2.04
C ASN A 72 -6.48 20.42 2.60
N GLY A 73 -6.66 19.23 3.17
CA GLY A 73 -7.96 18.78 3.71
C GLY A 73 -8.96 18.29 2.65
N THR A 74 -8.61 18.30 1.36
CA THR A 74 -9.47 17.81 0.28
C THR A 74 -8.95 16.48 -0.26
N ILE A 75 -9.86 15.54 -0.50
CA ILE A 75 -9.55 14.28 -1.20
C ILE A 75 -9.30 14.60 -2.68
N VAL A 76 -8.07 14.38 -3.12
CA VAL A 76 -7.62 14.63 -4.50
C VAL A 76 -7.75 13.39 -5.37
N SER A 77 -7.59 12.20 -4.76
CA SER A 77 -7.69 10.93 -5.48
C SER A 77 -8.01 9.80 -4.51
N THR A 78 -8.65 8.76 -5.03
CA THR A 78 -9.01 7.55 -4.30
C THR A 78 -8.59 6.34 -5.13
N LEU A 79 -7.75 5.47 -4.58
CA LEU A 79 -7.23 4.28 -5.25
C LEU A 79 -7.76 3.01 -4.56
N PRO A 80 -8.54 2.16 -5.25
CA PRO A 80 -8.98 0.90 -4.68
C PRO A 80 -7.82 -0.10 -4.51
N ILE A 81 -7.72 -0.68 -3.32
CA ILE A 81 -6.76 -1.72 -2.99
C ILE A 81 -7.33 -3.07 -3.43
N LYS A 82 -6.73 -3.66 -4.47
CA LYS A 82 -7.12 -4.98 -5.02
C LYS A 82 -6.04 -6.05 -4.87
N LYS A 83 -4.94 -5.73 -4.21
CA LYS A 83 -3.75 -6.57 -4.11
C LYS A 83 -3.16 -6.52 -2.71
N SER A 84 -2.40 -7.56 -2.37
CA SER A 84 -1.75 -7.73 -1.07
C SER A 84 -0.61 -6.73 -0.84
N LEU A 85 0.11 -6.39 -1.90
CA LEU A 85 1.29 -5.53 -1.87
C LEU A 85 1.09 -4.28 -2.72
N ILE A 86 1.25 -3.10 -2.13
CA ILE A 86 1.24 -1.79 -2.80
C ILE A 86 2.61 -1.15 -2.64
N VAL A 87 3.18 -0.66 -3.73
CA VAL A 87 4.50 -0.02 -3.75
C VAL A 87 4.36 1.48 -3.98
N PHE A 88 5.05 2.24 -3.15
CA PHE A 88 5.15 3.69 -3.18
C PHE A 88 6.53 4.10 -3.67
N GLY A 89 6.63 5.06 -4.59
CA GLY A 89 7.92 5.57 -5.04
C GLY A 89 7.80 6.53 -6.21
N ARG A 90 8.93 6.96 -6.77
CA ARG A 90 8.94 7.82 -7.98
C ARG A 90 9.01 7.06 -9.30
N LEU A 91 9.25 5.74 -9.26
CA LEU A 91 9.36 4.95 -10.48
C LEU A 91 7.96 4.64 -11.03
N GLU A 92 7.76 4.74 -12.34
CA GLU A 92 6.46 4.44 -13.00
C GLU A 92 5.97 3.00 -12.80
N LEU A 93 6.84 2.10 -12.35
CA LEU A 93 6.50 0.73 -11.97
C LEU A 93 5.79 0.62 -10.61
N CYS A 94 5.78 1.69 -9.81
CA CYS A 94 5.08 1.73 -8.53
C CYS A 94 3.57 1.91 -8.74
N ASP A 95 2.78 1.48 -7.77
CA ASP A 95 1.32 1.65 -7.82
C ASP A 95 0.91 3.07 -7.48
N VAL A 96 1.65 3.68 -6.56
CA VAL A 96 1.49 5.06 -6.18
C VAL A 96 2.79 5.78 -6.53
N VAL A 97 2.72 6.57 -7.60
CA VAL A 97 3.86 7.32 -8.12
C VAL A 97 3.86 8.73 -7.56
N PHE A 98 5.00 9.18 -7.02
CA PHE A 98 5.22 10.54 -6.56
C PHE A 98 6.14 11.32 -7.51
N GLU A 99 5.75 12.55 -7.83
CA GLU A 99 6.50 13.47 -8.67
C GLU A 99 7.36 14.41 -7.81
N HIS A 100 8.25 13.86 -6.99
CA HIS A 100 9.19 14.69 -6.22
C HIS A 100 10.62 14.10 -6.24
N PRO A 101 11.66 14.90 -6.59
CA PRO A 101 13.04 14.41 -6.69
C PRO A 101 13.59 13.82 -5.39
N SER A 102 13.10 14.25 -4.23
CA SER A 102 13.52 13.72 -2.94
C SER A 102 12.95 12.32 -2.63
N VAL A 103 11.98 11.82 -3.41
CA VAL A 103 11.38 10.51 -3.19
C VAL A 103 12.21 9.43 -3.87
N SER A 104 12.52 8.37 -3.13
CA SER A 104 13.28 7.24 -3.65
C SER A 104 12.52 6.49 -4.75
N ARG A 105 13.26 5.77 -5.63
CA ARG A 105 12.65 4.98 -6.73
C ARG A 105 11.57 4.02 -6.22
N TYR A 106 11.92 3.31 -5.15
CA TYR A 106 11.00 2.61 -4.27
C TYR A 106 11.17 3.25 -2.90
N HIS A 107 10.11 3.74 -2.29
CA HIS A 107 10.16 4.46 -1.02
C HIS A 107 9.65 3.58 0.11
N ALA A 108 8.43 3.07 -0.04
CA ALA A 108 7.82 2.22 0.96
C ALA A 108 6.91 1.20 0.27
N VAL A 109 6.53 0.17 1.03
CA VAL A 109 5.50 -0.78 0.63
C VAL A 109 4.45 -0.91 1.72
N ILE A 110 3.20 -1.05 1.30
CA ILE A 110 2.12 -1.50 2.16
C ILE A 110 1.85 -2.96 1.84
N GLN A 111 1.91 -3.80 2.86
CA GLN A 111 1.67 -5.23 2.78
C GLN A 111 0.47 -5.59 3.66
N TYR A 112 -0.52 -6.27 3.09
CA TYR A 112 -1.59 -6.87 3.86
C TYR A 112 -1.16 -8.22 4.45
N CYS A 113 -1.37 -8.39 5.75
CA CYS A 113 -1.25 -9.64 6.46
C CYS A 113 -2.63 -10.27 6.66
N LYS A 114 -2.80 -11.53 6.24
CA LYS A 114 -4.04 -12.29 6.48
C LYS A 114 -4.24 -12.68 7.94
N GLY A 115 -3.19 -12.55 8.75
CA GLY A 115 -3.12 -12.99 10.14
C GLY A 115 -2.52 -14.39 10.26
N ASP A 116 -1.59 -14.55 11.20
CA ASP A 116 -1.11 -15.85 11.70
C ASP A 116 -0.88 -15.77 13.22
N ASP A 117 -0.29 -16.80 13.82
CA ASP A 117 -0.05 -16.86 15.27
C ASP A 117 0.92 -15.78 15.79
N SER A 118 1.75 -15.20 14.91
CA SER A 118 2.78 -14.21 15.25
C SER A 118 2.48 -12.79 14.74
N HIS A 119 1.68 -12.66 13.69
CA HIS A 119 1.40 -11.40 12.99
C HIS A 119 -0.10 -11.15 12.98
N PRO A 120 -0.60 -10.11 13.67
CA PRO A 120 -2.01 -9.76 13.58
C PRO A 120 -2.39 -9.38 12.15
N LYS A 121 -3.63 -9.69 11.78
CA LYS A 121 -4.24 -9.29 10.51
C LYS A 121 -4.26 -7.77 10.38
N GLY A 122 -3.87 -7.25 9.23
CA GLY A 122 -3.86 -5.81 9.00
C GLY A 122 -2.89 -5.36 7.91
N PHE A 123 -2.81 -4.04 7.71
CA PHE A 123 -1.84 -3.44 6.81
C PHE A 123 -0.58 -3.06 7.56
N TYR A 124 0.57 -3.46 6.99
CA TYR A 124 1.89 -3.16 7.48
C TYR A 124 2.55 -2.20 6.50
N LEU A 125 3.10 -1.11 7.01
CA LEU A 125 3.92 -0.20 6.23
C LEU A 125 5.39 -0.55 6.47
N TYR A 126 6.12 -0.83 5.40
CA TYR A 126 7.54 -1.10 5.44
C TYR A 126 8.29 -0.06 4.63
N ASP A 127 9.13 0.72 5.32
CA ASP A 127 10.05 1.65 4.67
C ASP A 127 11.21 0.87 4.08
N LEU A 128 11.46 1.04 2.78
CA LEU A 128 12.56 0.38 2.09
C LEU A 128 13.91 1.05 2.40
N GLY A 129 13.91 2.18 3.10
CA GLY A 129 15.10 2.82 3.67
C GLY A 129 16.17 3.19 2.62
N VAL A 130 15.83 3.17 1.33
CA VAL A 130 16.79 3.44 0.27
C VAL A 130 17.08 4.93 0.24
N LEU A 131 18.31 5.23 0.65
CA LEU A 131 18.94 6.53 0.75
C LEU A 131 18.54 7.46 -0.41
N MET A 132 18.08 8.65 -0.02
CA MET A 132 17.95 9.82 -0.88
C MET A 132 19.32 10.10 -1.52
N VAL A 133 19.50 9.74 -2.79
CA VAL A 133 20.68 10.20 -3.55
C VAL A 133 20.42 11.66 -3.90
N LEU A 134 20.81 12.55 -2.98
CA LEU A 134 21.03 13.96 -3.27
C LEU A 134 22.18 14.01 -4.30
N PHE A 135 21.86 14.42 -5.53
CA PHE A 135 22.84 14.96 -6.46
C PHE A 135 22.79 16.49 -6.37
#